data_AF-A0ABD5ZCZ3-F1
#
_entry.id   AF-A0ABD5ZCZ3-F1
#
_cell.length_a   1.000
_cell.length_b   1.000
_cell.length_c   1.000
_cell.angle_alpha   90.00
_cell.angle_beta   90.00
_cell.angle_gamma   90.00
#
_symmetry.space_group_name_H-M   'P 1'
#
loop_
_entity.id
_entity.type
_entity.pdbx_description
1 polymer ?
#
loop_
_entity_poly.entity_id
_entity_poly.type
_entity_poly.pdbx_seq_one_letter_code
_entity_poly.pdbx_strand_id
1 'polypeptide(L)'
;MSTNSLTGRLRGGVEALSTRLSQQVESVTRNSRIFIENSDVDDLNPPDDIDEYHDLYKEVGIIRANIDQFVRDVTKPGVRIEADDDTTEAYFMGGEDAPEFAPTGGFIDNCAVIGGEKRKPFYPFLGVTIAQRWTRGTNLIEYLKQDGSEEEADGPITGFKHIPPETVSARTYANTNILLDPDDTDIADEVTKRGEAAAYVQYDDNSIVGRRNGGLDNDEIAFSQNDILKQVLNPDIGGDDATEDGVFGTSIIESVATDAEEYQEIKRDRAVAVKTKAYGVWDAQFNTETTETPDEVILTEWSDDDQDEWLDGVEGLGPGDIIGHDGSIELDQWEPSVPDLDDTLKHYVSDILAPLPAPKYATAFGESIANHVSDRQENSYQDTIEEERKYQSRSWTQAFRAVAERHPELDPSGVKVLVEPEEEASPVMSLDDDDIERLERFANAFDKVRGDQPTDMFADPGVLLQMVLQLPEEALPSEADVDVDESDPEVQAMAEELTGSQPTEGDD
;
A
#
# COMPACT_ATOMS: atom_id res chain seq x y z
N MET A 1 82.87 28.57 -7.73
CA MET A 1 82.25 27.41 -8.39
C MET A 1 81.71 26.46 -7.33
N SER A 2 80.64 25.75 -7.68
CA SER A 2 79.92 24.71 -6.92
C SER A 2 78.80 25.21 -6.00
N THR A 3 77.63 25.40 -6.61
CA THR A 3 76.30 25.31 -5.99
C THR A 3 75.54 24.25 -6.77
N ASN A 4 75.17 23.13 -6.14
CA ASN A 4 74.07 22.25 -6.55
C ASN A 4 73.96 21.03 -5.62
N SER A 5 73.06 21.04 -4.63
CA SER A 5 72.50 19.79 -4.07
C SER A 5 71.16 19.91 -3.30
N LEU A 6 70.40 21.00 -3.45
CA LEU A 6 69.14 21.18 -2.70
C LEU A 6 67.84 21.01 -3.52
N THR A 7 67.92 20.84 -4.85
CA THR A 7 66.74 20.75 -5.73
C THR A 7 66.24 19.33 -6.01
N GLY A 8 67.00 18.29 -5.65
CA GLY A 8 66.63 16.89 -5.94
C GLY A 8 65.64 16.26 -4.95
N ARG A 9 65.71 16.62 -3.65
CA ARG A 9 64.89 15.97 -2.61
C ARG A 9 63.44 16.47 -2.54
N LEU A 10 63.18 17.73 -2.92
CA LEU A 10 61.82 18.27 -2.95
C LEU A 10 61.02 17.78 -4.18
N ARG A 11 61.68 17.49 -5.30
CA ARG A 11 61.02 17.00 -6.52
C ARG A 11 60.51 15.57 -6.37
N GLY A 12 61.31 14.69 -5.76
CA GLY A 12 60.90 13.31 -5.49
C GLY A 12 59.79 13.17 -4.43
N GLY A 13 59.70 14.12 -3.49
CA GLY A 13 58.60 14.16 -2.51
C GLY A 13 57.27 14.59 -3.12
N VAL A 14 57.30 15.51 -4.09
CA VAL A 14 56.10 16.00 -4.80
C VAL A 14 55.62 15.00 -5.85
N GLU A 15 56.53 14.31 -6.56
CA GLU A 15 56.14 13.20 -7.45
C GLU A 15 55.59 12.01 -6.66
N ALA A 16 56.15 11.66 -5.49
CA ALA A 16 55.60 10.57 -4.68
C ALA A 16 54.22 10.91 -4.07
N LEU A 17 53.94 12.20 -3.82
CA LEU A 17 52.61 12.68 -3.42
C LEU A 17 51.63 12.72 -4.61
N SER A 18 52.08 13.12 -5.81
CA SER A 18 51.21 13.12 -6.98
C SER A 18 50.88 11.71 -7.46
N THR A 19 51.81 10.75 -7.35
CA THR A 19 51.55 9.35 -7.69
C THR A 19 50.67 8.64 -6.66
N ARG A 20 50.68 9.08 -5.38
CA ARG A 20 49.72 8.60 -4.36
C ARG A 20 48.34 9.24 -4.48
N LEU A 21 48.25 10.45 -5.03
CA LEU A 21 46.98 11.09 -5.37
C LEU A 21 46.43 10.65 -6.74
N SER A 22 47.24 9.99 -7.59
CA SER A 22 46.84 9.56 -8.94
C SER A 22 46.55 8.06 -9.08
N GLN A 23 46.34 7.33 -7.99
CA GLN A 23 45.78 5.97 -8.05
C GLN A 23 44.52 5.86 -7.17
N GLN A 24 43.44 5.48 -7.83
CA GLN A 24 42.05 5.37 -7.37
C GLN A 24 41.30 6.68 -7.11
N VAL A 25 41.29 7.53 -8.14
CA VAL A 25 39.99 7.95 -8.67
C VAL A 25 39.83 7.18 -9.98
N GLU A 26 39.36 5.93 -9.88
CA GLU A 26 38.58 5.39 -10.99
C GLU A 26 37.31 6.22 -11.00
N SER A 27 37.35 7.34 -11.72
CA SER A 27 36.13 7.94 -12.20
C SER A 27 35.51 6.86 -13.08
N VAL A 28 34.55 6.14 -12.50
CA VAL A 28 33.42 5.64 -13.24
C VAL A 28 32.88 6.87 -13.94
N THR A 29 33.29 7.05 -15.18
CA THR A 29 32.65 7.98 -16.11
C THR A 29 31.31 7.33 -16.45
N ARG A 30 30.40 7.29 -15.45
CA ARG A 30 28.98 7.44 -15.76
C ARG A 30 28.92 8.77 -16.48
N ASN A 31 28.40 8.77 -17.69
CA ASN A 31 27.99 9.99 -18.38
C ASN A 31 26.88 10.65 -17.54
N SER A 32 27.19 11.20 -16.37
CA SER A 32 26.46 12.35 -15.89
C SER A 32 26.89 13.48 -16.81
N ARG A 33 26.13 13.68 -17.89
CA ARG A 33 26.11 14.98 -18.53
C ARG A 33 25.65 15.93 -17.43
N ILE A 34 26.60 16.61 -16.78
CA ILE A 34 26.30 17.86 -16.08
C ILE A 34 25.96 18.83 -17.20
N PHE A 35 24.70 18.83 -17.63
CA PHE A 35 24.13 20.00 -18.26
C PHE A 35 24.03 21.02 -17.14
N ILE A 36 25.01 21.94 -17.09
CA ILE A 36 24.73 23.23 -16.47
C ILE A 36 23.86 23.97 -17.48
N GLU A 37 22.59 23.59 -17.55
CA GLU A 37 21.57 24.53 -17.99
C GLU A 37 21.43 25.51 -16.82
N ASN A 38 21.59 26.81 -17.10
CA ASN A 38 21.05 27.85 -16.23
C ASN A 38 19.53 27.77 -16.34
N SER A 39 18.93 26.68 -15.87
CA SER A 39 17.51 26.64 -15.61
C SER A 39 17.34 26.95 -14.13
N ASP A 40 16.44 27.88 -13.82
CA ASP A 40 16.01 28.15 -12.45
C ASP A 40 15.09 27.02 -11.92
N VAL A 41 14.81 26.03 -12.78
CA VAL A 41 13.94 24.88 -12.56
C VAL A 41 14.69 23.58 -12.83
N ASP A 42 14.56 22.62 -11.93
CA ASP A 42 15.04 21.25 -12.11
C ASP A 42 13.88 20.30 -12.48
N ASP A 43 14.20 19.28 -13.27
CA ASP A 43 13.32 18.18 -13.67
C ASP A 43 13.68 16.94 -12.85
N LEU A 44 12.72 16.46 -12.05
CA LEU A 44 12.87 15.30 -11.19
C LEU A 44 11.97 14.16 -11.68
N ASN A 45 12.58 13.02 -12.02
CA ASN A 45 11.86 11.82 -12.43
C ASN A 45 11.39 11.01 -11.21
N PRO A 46 10.33 10.21 -11.36
CA PRO A 46 9.94 9.25 -10.33
C PRO A 46 10.99 8.14 -10.22
N PRO A 47 11.09 7.45 -9.07
CA PRO A 47 11.98 6.32 -8.91
C PRO A 47 11.76 5.26 -9.99
N ASP A 48 12.86 4.83 -10.61
CA ASP A 48 12.89 3.90 -11.75
C ASP A 48 12.13 2.58 -11.49
N ASP A 49 12.11 2.10 -10.25
CA ASP A 49 11.62 0.78 -9.83
C ASP A 49 10.20 0.83 -9.20
N ILE A 50 9.53 2.00 -9.27
CA ILE A 50 8.19 2.19 -8.68
C ILE A 50 7.14 1.20 -9.22
N ASP A 51 7.24 0.84 -10.49
CA ASP A 51 6.34 -0.13 -11.15
C ASP A 51 6.64 -1.56 -10.72
N GLU A 52 7.92 -1.90 -10.54
CA GLU A 52 8.36 -3.23 -10.13
C GLU A 52 7.80 -3.59 -8.75
N TYR A 53 7.82 -2.64 -7.81
CA TYR A 53 7.21 -2.84 -6.49
C TYR A 53 5.70 -3.06 -6.56
N HIS A 54 5.01 -2.33 -7.44
CA HIS A 54 3.58 -2.51 -7.64
C HIS A 54 3.25 -3.85 -8.32
N ASP A 55 4.11 -4.34 -9.19
CA ASP A 55 3.97 -5.66 -9.81
C ASP A 55 4.23 -6.80 -8.81
N LEU A 56 5.20 -6.66 -7.91
CA LEU A 56 5.38 -7.58 -6.78
C LEU A 56 4.10 -7.70 -5.93
N TYR A 57 3.40 -6.59 -5.68
CA TYR A 57 2.09 -6.63 -5.02
C TYR A 57 1.04 -7.43 -5.82
N LYS A 58 1.02 -7.35 -7.14
CA LYS A 58 0.06 -8.08 -7.97
C LYS A 58 0.36 -9.58 -8.04
N GLU A 59 1.64 -9.93 -8.10
CA GLU A 59 2.12 -11.29 -8.38
C GLU A 59 2.34 -12.12 -7.11
N VAL A 60 2.85 -11.51 -6.04
CA VAL A 60 3.19 -12.21 -4.79
C VAL A 60 1.96 -12.24 -3.88
N GLY A 61 1.27 -13.38 -3.86
CA GLY A 61 0.02 -13.55 -3.11
C GLY A 61 0.10 -13.21 -1.61
N ILE A 62 1.25 -13.40 -0.95
CA ILE A 62 1.42 -13.04 0.48
C ILE A 62 1.49 -11.52 0.69
N ILE A 63 2.14 -10.78 -0.22
CA ILE A 63 2.19 -9.31 -0.20
C ILE A 63 0.79 -8.77 -0.49
N ARG A 64 0.14 -9.30 -1.53
CA ARG A 64 -1.22 -8.91 -1.91
C ARG A 64 -2.21 -9.08 -0.78
N ALA A 65 -2.24 -10.26 -0.16
CA ALA A 65 -3.15 -10.56 0.93
C ALA A 65 -2.93 -9.64 2.13
N ASN A 66 -1.67 -9.26 2.41
CA ASN A 66 -1.33 -8.36 3.50
C ASN A 66 -1.84 -6.94 3.27
N ILE A 67 -1.48 -6.35 2.12
CA ILE A 67 -1.90 -5.00 1.77
C ILE A 67 -3.42 -4.92 1.63
N ASP A 68 -4.07 -5.92 1.00
CA ASP A 68 -5.53 -5.96 0.87
C ASP A 68 -6.23 -6.05 2.23
N GLN A 69 -5.66 -6.79 3.19
CA GLN A 69 -6.20 -6.87 4.55
C GLN A 69 -6.10 -5.52 5.25
N PHE A 70 -4.92 -4.89 5.20
CA PHE A 70 -4.72 -3.55 5.75
C PHE A 70 -5.67 -2.51 5.15
N VAL A 71 -5.79 -2.47 3.82
CA VAL A 71 -6.70 -1.56 3.11
C VAL A 71 -8.15 -1.79 3.53
N ARG A 72 -8.58 -3.05 3.67
CA ARG A 72 -9.94 -3.37 4.15
C ARG A 72 -10.15 -2.86 5.57
N ASP A 73 -9.19 -3.05 6.46
CA ASP A 73 -9.32 -2.62 7.86
C ASP A 73 -9.35 -1.09 7.97
N VAL A 74 -8.53 -0.38 7.18
CA VAL A 74 -8.56 1.09 7.09
C VAL A 74 -9.90 1.59 6.59
N THR A 75 -10.42 1.01 5.49
CA THR A 75 -11.64 1.48 4.83
C THR A 75 -12.94 0.98 5.47
N LYS A 76 -12.90 -0.07 6.30
CA LYS A 76 -14.07 -0.71 6.93
C LYS A 76 -15.14 0.24 7.49
N PRO A 77 -14.82 1.37 8.14
CA PRO A 77 -15.83 2.27 8.69
C PRO A 77 -16.70 2.98 7.64
N GLY A 78 -16.28 3.01 6.37
CA GLY A 78 -16.90 3.84 5.36
C GLY A 78 -16.28 5.23 5.27
N VAL A 79 -16.93 6.11 4.52
CA VAL A 79 -16.53 7.50 4.36
C VAL A 79 -17.75 8.36 4.64
N ARG A 80 -17.55 9.39 5.46
CA ARG A 80 -18.55 10.41 5.77
C ARG A 80 -17.97 11.78 5.47
N ILE A 81 -18.82 12.70 5.03
CA ILE A 81 -18.44 14.08 4.74
C ILE A 81 -19.30 14.97 5.64
N GLU A 82 -18.64 15.85 6.38
CA GLU A 82 -19.29 16.88 7.19
C GLU A 82 -19.07 18.24 6.52
N ALA A 83 -20.05 19.13 6.61
CA ALA A 83 -19.89 20.54 6.24
C ALA A 83 -20.65 21.45 7.22
N ASP A 84 -20.26 22.74 7.29
CA ASP A 84 -21.02 23.71 8.12
C ASP A 84 -22.37 24.08 7.46
N ASP A 85 -22.49 23.87 6.14
CA ASP A 85 -23.67 24.12 5.34
C ASP A 85 -24.35 22.81 4.92
N ASP A 86 -25.60 22.61 5.36
CA ASP A 86 -26.40 21.41 5.10
C ASP A 86 -26.55 21.12 3.60
N THR A 87 -26.61 22.16 2.75
CA THR A 87 -26.72 21.98 1.29
C THR A 87 -25.46 21.34 0.72
N THR A 88 -24.29 21.79 1.21
CA THR A 88 -22.99 21.26 0.81
C THR A 88 -22.80 19.83 1.29
N GLU A 89 -23.16 19.54 2.54
CA GLU A 89 -23.14 18.17 3.06
C GLU A 89 -24.05 17.24 2.23
N ALA A 90 -25.29 17.65 1.96
CA ALA A 90 -26.25 16.89 1.18
C ALA A 90 -25.84 16.75 -0.30
N TYR A 91 -25.14 17.73 -0.90
CA TYR A 91 -24.56 17.58 -2.23
C TYR A 91 -23.53 16.44 -2.27
N PHE A 92 -22.70 16.34 -1.24
CA PHE A 92 -21.67 15.32 -1.17
C PHE A 92 -22.23 13.93 -0.87
N MET A 93 -23.07 13.83 0.17
CA MET A 93 -23.59 12.57 0.70
C MET A 93 -24.85 12.06 -0.02
N GLY A 94 -25.58 12.93 -0.73
CA GLY A 94 -26.85 12.59 -1.36
C GLY A 94 -28.01 12.56 -0.35
N GLY A 95 -29.09 11.87 -0.70
CA GLY A 95 -30.31 11.76 0.12
C GLY A 95 -31.51 12.55 -0.43
N GLU A 96 -32.60 12.60 0.34
CA GLU A 96 -33.82 13.32 -0.03
C GLU A 96 -33.64 14.84 -0.02
N ASP A 97 -32.73 15.34 0.82
CA ASP A 97 -32.41 16.76 0.99
C ASP A 97 -31.31 17.24 0.04
N ALA A 98 -30.78 16.36 -0.80
CA ALA A 98 -29.75 16.73 -1.78
C ALA A 98 -30.29 17.75 -2.80
N PRO A 99 -29.53 18.80 -3.13
CA PRO A 99 -29.99 19.80 -4.09
C PRO A 99 -30.18 19.17 -5.47
N GLU A 100 -31.08 19.75 -6.29
CA GLU A 100 -31.42 19.20 -7.62
C GLU A 100 -30.22 19.08 -8.58
N PHE A 101 -29.19 19.89 -8.37
CA PHE A 101 -27.94 19.87 -9.15
C PHE A 101 -26.93 18.83 -8.65
N ALA A 102 -27.16 18.20 -7.50
CA ALA A 102 -26.32 17.11 -7.02
C ALA A 102 -26.47 15.88 -7.95
N PRO A 103 -25.38 15.16 -8.22
CA PRO A 103 -25.47 13.90 -8.94
C PRO A 103 -26.30 12.88 -8.14
N THR A 104 -26.95 11.95 -8.84
CA THR A 104 -27.83 10.95 -8.20
C THR A 104 -27.04 10.08 -7.22
N GLY A 105 -27.44 10.07 -5.95
CA GLY A 105 -26.69 9.39 -4.87
C GLY A 105 -25.62 10.28 -4.21
N GLY A 106 -25.53 11.56 -4.59
CA GLY A 106 -24.50 12.47 -4.09
C GLY A 106 -23.20 12.37 -4.88
N PHE A 107 -22.33 13.35 -4.66
CA PHE A 107 -21.01 13.39 -5.31
C PHE A 107 -20.16 12.18 -4.93
N ILE A 108 -20.26 11.68 -3.69
CA ILE A 108 -19.49 10.53 -3.21
C ILE A 108 -19.73 9.25 -4.02
N ASP A 109 -20.94 9.08 -4.58
CA ASP A 109 -21.28 7.93 -5.42
C ASP A 109 -20.85 8.08 -6.89
N ASN A 110 -20.39 9.28 -7.28
CA ASN A 110 -20.15 9.65 -8.68
C ASN A 110 -18.80 10.32 -8.95
N CYS A 111 -17.91 10.42 -7.96
CA CYS A 111 -16.68 11.21 -8.08
C CYS A 111 -15.43 10.42 -8.49
N ALA A 112 -15.52 9.12 -8.83
CA ALA A 112 -14.35 8.33 -9.20
C ALA A 112 -14.35 7.87 -10.66
N VAL A 113 -13.14 7.69 -11.21
CA VAL A 113 -12.88 6.88 -12.41
C VAL A 113 -12.34 5.53 -11.98
N ILE A 114 -13.05 4.45 -12.31
CA ILE A 114 -12.63 3.08 -11.99
C ILE A 114 -12.80 2.21 -13.23
N GLY A 115 -11.74 1.46 -13.60
CA GLY A 115 -11.77 0.59 -14.77
C GLY A 115 -12.01 1.32 -16.10
N GLY A 116 -11.63 2.59 -16.19
CA GLY A 116 -11.85 3.44 -17.37
C GLY A 116 -13.24 4.07 -17.47
N GLU A 117 -14.12 3.85 -16.50
CA GLU A 117 -15.47 4.42 -16.48
C GLU A 117 -15.59 5.57 -15.46
N LYS A 118 -16.10 6.74 -15.90
CA LYS A 118 -16.46 7.87 -15.03
C LYS A 118 -17.69 7.56 -14.16
N ARG A 119 -17.93 8.38 -13.13
CA ARG A 119 -19.12 8.32 -12.25
C ARG A 119 -19.23 7.03 -11.47
N LYS A 120 -18.12 6.64 -10.85
CA LYS A 120 -18.04 5.50 -9.94
C LYS A 120 -18.00 5.99 -8.49
N PRO A 121 -18.38 5.14 -7.53
CA PRO A 121 -18.36 5.50 -6.13
C PRO A 121 -16.93 5.69 -5.62
N PHE A 122 -16.79 6.61 -4.66
CA PHE A 122 -15.53 6.97 -4.03
C PHE A 122 -14.92 5.82 -3.22
N TYR A 123 -15.77 5.01 -2.56
CA TYR A 123 -15.30 4.02 -1.60
C TYR A 123 -14.30 2.99 -2.19
N PRO A 124 -14.58 2.33 -3.34
CA PRO A 124 -13.58 1.46 -3.97
C PRO A 124 -12.35 2.23 -4.48
N PHE A 125 -12.51 3.50 -4.87
CA PHE A 125 -11.41 4.37 -5.31
C PHE A 125 -10.46 4.70 -4.15
N LEU A 126 -10.98 4.94 -2.94
CA LEU A 126 -10.19 5.13 -1.73
C LEU A 126 -9.35 3.89 -1.41
N GLY A 127 -9.92 2.69 -1.51
CA GLY A 127 -9.18 1.45 -1.30
C GLY A 127 -8.00 1.30 -2.27
N VAL A 128 -8.22 1.57 -3.56
CA VAL A 128 -7.15 1.60 -4.58
C VAL A 128 -6.12 2.70 -4.29
N THR A 129 -6.57 3.87 -3.81
CA THR A 129 -5.71 5.00 -3.46
C THR A 129 -4.71 4.62 -2.37
N ILE A 130 -5.18 3.98 -1.30
CA ILE A 130 -4.33 3.51 -0.19
C ILE A 130 -3.38 2.42 -0.70
N ALA A 131 -3.88 1.43 -1.43
CA ALA A 131 -3.05 0.36 -1.99
C ALA A 131 -1.93 0.90 -2.90
N GLN A 132 -2.24 1.83 -3.82
CA GLN A 132 -1.24 2.44 -4.68
C GLN A 132 -0.22 3.24 -3.88
N ARG A 133 -0.65 4.05 -2.90
CA ARG A 133 0.29 4.79 -2.04
C ARG A 133 1.26 3.87 -1.31
N TRP A 134 0.77 2.74 -0.78
CA TRP A 134 1.61 1.78 -0.05
C TRP A 134 2.55 0.96 -0.96
N THR A 135 2.13 0.68 -2.19
CA THR A 135 2.87 -0.20 -3.12
C THR A 135 3.79 0.56 -4.07
N ARG A 136 3.45 1.80 -4.42
CA ARG A 136 4.23 2.70 -5.27
C ARG A 136 4.95 3.80 -4.48
N GLY A 137 4.65 3.98 -3.20
CA GLY A 137 5.19 5.08 -2.38
C GLY A 137 4.59 6.45 -2.68
N THR A 138 4.16 6.71 -3.92
CA THR A 138 3.49 7.95 -4.32
C THR A 138 2.15 7.64 -5.00
N ASN A 139 1.18 8.52 -4.80
CA ASN A 139 -0.05 8.54 -5.58
C ASN A 139 -0.35 9.97 -6.05
N LEU A 140 -0.71 10.11 -7.32
CA LEU A 140 -1.10 11.36 -7.95
C LEU A 140 -2.54 11.23 -8.45
N ILE A 141 -3.41 12.14 -8.02
CA ILE A 141 -4.83 12.09 -8.35
C ILE A 141 -5.24 13.40 -9.04
N GLU A 142 -5.60 13.30 -10.30
CA GLU A 142 -6.10 14.40 -11.13
C GLU A 142 -7.49 14.85 -10.67
N TYR A 143 -7.70 16.16 -10.56
CA TYR A 143 -9.03 16.76 -10.45
C TYR A 143 -9.68 16.88 -11.84
N LEU A 144 -10.66 16.03 -12.11
CA LEU A 144 -11.36 16.03 -13.40
C LEU A 144 -12.34 17.20 -13.48
N LYS A 145 -12.21 17.98 -14.54
CA LYS A 145 -13.12 19.09 -14.83
C LYS A 145 -14.40 18.62 -15.51
N GLN A 146 -15.46 19.40 -15.39
CA GLN A 146 -16.72 19.18 -16.09
C GLN A 146 -16.51 19.21 -17.61
N ASP A 147 -17.19 18.32 -18.31
CA ASP A 147 -17.15 18.29 -19.78
C ASP A 147 -17.65 19.63 -20.33
N GLY A 148 -16.89 20.26 -21.21
CA GLY A 148 -17.14 21.60 -21.75
C GLY A 148 -16.54 22.75 -20.94
N SER A 149 -15.96 22.49 -19.75
CA SER A 149 -15.21 23.46 -18.95
C SER A 149 -13.72 23.12 -18.88
N GLU A 150 -13.19 22.30 -19.81
CA GLU A 150 -11.79 21.84 -19.78
C GLU A 150 -10.81 22.98 -20.05
N GLU A 151 -11.26 24.03 -20.74
CA GLU A 151 -10.52 25.27 -20.98
C GLU A 151 -10.73 26.31 -19.86
N GLU A 152 -11.68 26.09 -18.95
CA GLU A 152 -11.94 27.00 -17.84
C GLU A 152 -10.97 26.71 -16.69
N ALA A 153 -10.25 27.74 -16.25
CA ALA A 153 -9.21 27.58 -15.24
C ALA A 153 -9.77 27.00 -13.93
N ASP A 154 -10.89 27.55 -13.45
CA ASP A 154 -11.54 27.17 -12.20
C ASP A 154 -12.87 26.43 -12.43
N GLY A 155 -12.96 25.68 -13.53
CA GLY A 155 -14.15 24.89 -13.85
C GLY A 155 -14.50 23.87 -12.75
N PRO A 156 -15.78 23.53 -12.56
CA PRO A 156 -16.22 22.61 -11.52
C PRO A 156 -15.52 21.24 -11.60
N ILE A 157 -15.12 20.72 -10.44
CA ILE A 157 -14.55 19.37 -10.33
C ILE A 157 -15.69 18.35 -10.32
N THR A 158 -15.62 17.37 -11.22
CA THR A 158 -16.62 16.31 -11.36
C THR A 158 -16.14 14.95 -10.87
N GLY A 159 -14.85 14.82 -10.55
CA GLY A 159 -14.31 13.61 -9.96
C GLY A 159 -12.80 13.55 -9.95
N PHE A 160 -12.31 12.35 -9.69
CA PHE A 160 -10.92 12.03 -9.40
C PHE A 160 -10.44 10.88 -10.28
N LYS A 161 -9.20 10.95 -10.73
CA LYS A 161 -8.56 9.92 -11.55
C LYS A 161 -7.11 9.74 -11.12
N HIS A 162 -6.70 8.49 -10.88
CA HIS A 162 -5.29 8.18 -10.64
C HIS A 162 -4.46 8.46 -11.90
N ILE A 163 -3.35 9.16 -11.71
CA ILE A 163 -2.28 9.29 -12.68
C ILE A 163 -1.16 8.34 -12.22
N PRO A 164 -0.65 7.46 -13.10
CA PRO A 164 0.48 6.62 -12.74
C PRO A 164 1.73 7.48 -12.51
N PRO A 165 2.32 7.49 -11.30
CA PRO A 165 3.46 8.36 -10.99
C PRO A 165 4.66 8.15 -11.91
N GLU A 166 4.86 6.93 -12.42
CA GLU A 166 5.91 6.54 -13.38
C GLU A 166 5.89 7.37 -14.68
N THR A 167 4.74 7.96 -15.01
CA THR A 167 4.53 8.78 -16.22
C THR A 167 4.76 10.28 -15.99
N VAL A 168 5.09 10.68 -14.76
CA VAL A 168 5.08 12.09 -14.34
C VAL A 168 6.46 12.52 -13.87
N SER A 169 7.00 13.55 -14.50
CA SER A 169 8.13 14.29 -13.95
C SER A 169 7.65 15.48 -13.11
N ALA A 170 8.33 15.74 -12.00
CA ALA A 170 8.11 16.91 -11.17
C ALA A 170 9.04 18.07 -11.57
N ARG A 171 8.56 19.30 -11.40
CA ARG A 171 9.34 20.54 -11.56
C ARG A 171 9.60 21.14 -10.20
N THR A 172 10.87 21.34 -9.86
CA THR A 172 11.29 21.92 -8.59
C THR A 172 12.15 23.16 -8.79
N TYR A 173 12.28 24.00 -7.76
CA TYR A 173 13.28 25.07 -7.80
C TYR A 173 14.69 24.46 -7.86
N ALA A 174 15.58 25.09 -8.61
CA ALA A 174 16.94 24.60 -8.82
C ALA A 174 17.67 24.25 -7.51
N ASN A 175 18.23 23.04 -7.45
CA ASN A 175 18.92 22.41 -6.32
C ASN A 175 18.05 22.29 -5.06
N THR A 176 16.76 22.02 -5.23
CA THR A 176 15.83 21.75 -4.12
C THR A 176 14.82 20.67 -4.49
N ASN A 177 14.23 20.05 -3.47
CA ASN A 177 13.06 19.16 -3.61
C ASN A 177 11.72 19.89 -3.41
N ILE A 178 11.69 21.22 -3.59
CA ILE A 178 10.49 22.03 -3.43
C ILE A 178 9.86 22.23 -4.81
N LEU A 179 8.60 21.80 -4.95
CA LEU A 179 7.83 21.97 -6.19
C LEU A 179 7.61 23.44 -6.52
N LEU A 180 7.57 23.78 -7.81
CA LEU A 180 7.22 25.13 -8.24
C LEU A 180 5.84 25.54 -7.74
N ASP A 181 5.75 26.72 -7.12
CA ASP A 181 4.47 27.29 -6.71
C ASP A 181 3.65 27.70 -7.95
N PRO A 182 2.31 27.59 -7.91
CA PRO A 182 1.45 27.92 -9.05
C PRO A 182 1.64 29.32 -9.64
N ASP A 183 2.09 30.29 -8.84
CA ASP A 183 2.27 31.68 -9.25
C ASP A 183 3.61 31.94 -10.00
N ASP A 184 4.57 31.01 -9.93
CA ASP A 184 5.96 31.18 -10.42
C ASP A 184 6.11 30.90 -11.94
N THR A 185 5.19 31.47 -12.71
CA THR A 185 5.09 31.34 -14.17
C THR A 185 6.23 32.00 -14.95
N ASP A 186 7.02 32.85 -14.30
CA ASP A 186 8.14 33.58 -14.90
C ASP A 186 9.41 32.74 -15.01
N ILE A 187 9.56 31.73 -14.14
CA ILE A 187 10.66 30.77 -14.16
C ILE A 187 10.25 29.41 -14.73
N ALA A 188 8.95 29.10 -14.75
CA ALA A 188 8.44 27.81 -15.23
C ALA A 188 8.66 27.62 -16.73
N ASP A 189 9.16 26.45 -17.11
CA ASP A 189 9.30 26.04 -18.50
C ASP A 189 7.92 25.73 -19.14
N GLU A 190 7.03 25.10 -18.37
CA GLU A 190 5.67 24.77 -18.76
C GLU A 190 4.62 25.48 -17.89
N VAL A 191 3.52 25.93 -18.53
CA VAL A 191 2.40 26.60 -17.88
C VAL A 191 1.13 25.81 -18.16
N THR A 192 0.33 25.59 -17.11
CA THR A 192 -0.93 24.87 -17.21
C THR A 192 -1.99 25.66 -17.97
N LYS A 193 -3.12 25.01 -18.28
CA LYS A 193 -4.30 25.69 -18.83
C LYS A 193 -4.87 26.78 -17.91
N ARG A 194 -4.57 26.72 -16.59
CA ARG A 194 -4.97 27.73 -15.61
C ARG A 194 -4.09 28.99 -15.66
N GLY A 195 -3.01 28.96 -16.45
CA GLY A 195 -2.00 30.01 -16.44
C GLY A 195 -1.11 29.94 -15.20
N GLU A 196 -1.00 28.78 -14.56
CA GLU A 196 -0.16 28.53 -13.39
C GLU A 196 1.10 27.77 -13.80
N ALA A 197 2.19 27.92 -13.05
CA ALA A 197 3.40 27.13 -13.25
C ALA A 197 3.10 25.63 -13.11
N ALA A 198 3.63 24.82 -14.04
CA ALA A 198 3.53 23.38 -13.94
C ALA A 198 4.45 22.86 -12.83
N ALA A 199 3.89 22.15 -11.87
CA ALA A 199 4.65 21.40 -10.86
C ALA A 199 4.85 19.94 -11.29
N TYR A 200 4.01 19.45 -12.20
CA TYR A 200 4.03 18.09 -12.72
C TYR A 200 3.79 18.11 -14.23
N VAL A 201 4.54 17.31 -14.96
CA VAL A 201 4.36 17.10 -16.40
C VAL A 201 4.22 15.61 -16.65
N GLN A 202 3.04 15.23 -17.13
CA GLN A 202 2.76 13.86 -17.55
C GLN A 202 3.12 13.67 -19.02
N TYR A 203 3.73 12.54 -19.33
CA TYR A 203 4.09 12.13 -20.69
C TYR A 203 3.19 10.96 -21.14
N ASP A 204 2.88 10.88 -22.44
CA ASP A 204 2.14 9.76 -23.01
C ASP A 204 3.05 8.52 -23.13
N ASP A 205 2.59 7.37 -22.65
CA ASP A 205 3.31 6.09 -22.64
C ASP A 205 3.31 5.37 -24.01
N ASN A 206 3.22 6.11 -25.13
CA ASN A 206 3.26 5.49 -26.46
C ASN A 206 4.62 4.86 -26.84
N SER A 207 5.52 4.66 -25.88
CA SER A 207 6.51 3.57 -25.94
C SER A 207 6.05 2.37 -25.10
N ILE A 208 5.47 1.37 -25.78
CA ILE A 208 5.17 0.00 -25.27
C ILE A 208 6.40 -0.72 -24.65
N VAL A 209 7.58 -0.12 -24.68
CA VAL A 209 8.78 -0.55 -23.98
C VAL A 209 9.63 0.69 -23.63
N GLY A 210 9.69 1.08 -22.37
CA GLY A 210 10.90 1.73 -21.83
C GLY A 210 10.74 3.11 -21.24
N ARG A 211 11.22 3.20 -19.99
CA ARG A 211 11.77 4.37 -19.30
C ARG A 211 12.33 5.41 -20.27
N ARG A 212 12.08 6.68 -19.93
CA ARG A 212 12.56 7.91 -20.58
C ARG A 212 13.95 7.73 -21.21
N ASN A 213 14.00 7.52 -22.52
CA ASN A 213 15.23 7.58 -23.31
C ASN A 213 15.18 8.81 -24.23
N GLY A 214 15.29 10.00 -23.63
CA GLY A 214 15.80 11.17 -24.35
C GLY A 214 14.81 12.07 -25.09
N GLY A 215 13.55 12.15 -24.66
CA GLY A 215 12.63 13.22 -25.04
C GLY A 215 12.16 13.21 -26.50
N LEU A 216 11.00 13.83 -26.74
CA LEU A 216 10.24 13.99 -27.99
C LEU A 216 8.91 13.22 -28.02
N ASP A 217 8.10 13.31 -26.96
CA ASP A 217 6.66 13.15 -27.16
C ASP A 217 6.00 14.52 -27.23
N ASN A 218 5.05 14.69 -28.15
CA ASN A 218 4.44 16.01 -28.44
C ASN A 218 3.15 16.25 -27.63
N ASP A 219 2.72 15.28 -26.83
CA ASP A 219 1.46 15.30 -26.09
C ASP A 219 1.73 15.30 -24.57
N GLU A 220 2.48 16.31 -24.11
CA GLU A 220 2.73 16.55 -22.68
C GLU A 220 1.49 17.18 -22.02
N ILE A 221 1.17 16.72 -20.81
CA ILE A 221 0.09 17.31 -20.00
C ILE A 221 0.69 17.94 -18.75
N ALA A 222 0.66 19.28 -18.71
CA ALA A 222 1.13 20.07 -17.58
C ALA A 222 0.05 20.24 -16.52
N PHE A 223 0.39 19.97 -15.26
CA PHE A 223 -0.45 20.13 -14.08
C PHE A 223 0.26 21.00 -13.03
N SER A 224 -0.48 21.87 -12.36
CA SER A 224 0.03 22.62 -11.21
C SER A 224 -0.22 21.85 -9.93
N GLN A 225 0.30 22.35 -8.80
CA GLN A 225 -0.03 21.80 -7.48
C GLN A 225 -1.54 21.86 -7.16
N ASN A 226 -2.30 22.73 -7.84
CA ASN A 226 -3.73 22.88 -7.64
C ASN A 226 -4.59 21.95 -8.51
N ASP A 227 -3.99 21.24 -9.48
CA ASP A 227 -4.70 20.31 -10.35
C ASP A 227 -4.63 18.85 -9.87
N ILE A 228 -3.72 18.56 -8.94
CA ILE A 228 -3.43 17.20 -8.46
C ILE A 228 -3.50 17.14 -6.93
N LEU A 229 -4.20 16.13 -6.41
CA LEU A 229 -4.00 15.67 -5.03
C LEU A 229 -2.83 14.70 -5.01
N LYS A 230 -1.70 15.12 -4.43
CA LYS A 230 -0.53 14.28 -4.22
C LYS A 230 -0.55 13.64 -2.83
N GLN A 231 -0.32 12.34 -2.78
CA GLN A 231 -0.11 11.60 -1.55
C GLN A 231 1.25 10.87 -1.61
N VAL A 232 1.98 10.90 -0.51
CA VAL A 232 3.31 10.29 -0.39
C VAL A 232 3.40 9.42 0.87
N LEU A 233 4.07 8.29 0.76
CA LEU A 233 4.45 7.39 1.84
C LEU A 233 5.93 7.61 2.13
N ASN A 234 6.31 7.69 3.41
CA ASN A 234 7.70 7.80 3.84
C ASN A 234 8.53 8.81 3.01
N PRO A 235 8.10 10.08 2.84
CA PRO A 235 8.89 11.04 2.10
C PRO A 235 10.24 11.26 2.81
N ASP A 236 11.35 11.29 2.06
CA ASP A 236 12.67 11.57 2.61
C ASP A 236 12.84 13.06 2.91
N ILE A 237 12.35 13.49 4.08
CA ILE A 237 12.33 14.90 4.48
C ILE A 237 13.78 15.39 4.72
N GLY A 238 14.27 16.22 3.80
CA GLY A 238 15.66 16.72 3.85
C GLY A 238 16.67 15.71 3.32
N GLY A 239 16.21 14.77 2.48
CA GLY A 239 17.05 13.95 1.61
C GLY A 239 17.98 14.78 0.74
N ASP A 240 18.90 14.13 0.04
CA ASP A 240 19.89 14.84 -0.79
C ASP A 240 19.15 15.64 -1.88
N ASP A 241 19.31 16.97 -1.86
CA ASP A 241 18.67 17.90 -2.81
C ASP A 241 19.06 17.60 -4.28
N ALA A 242 20.07 16.75 -4.50
CA ALA A 242 20.53 16.27 -5.80
C ALA A 242 19.99 14.89 -6.21
N THR A 243 19.26 14.18 -5.34
CA THR A 243 18.63 12.90 -5.66
C THR A 243 17.11 13.04 -5.75
N GLU A 244 16.44 12.04 -6.30
CA GLU A 244 14.97 11.97 -6.47
C GLU A 244 14.18 11.97 -5.14
N ASP A 245 14.92 12.07 -4.02
CA ASP A 245 14.48 11.83 -2.67
C ASP A 245 13.78 13.07 -2.08
N GLY A 246 12.53 12.88 -1.66
CA GLY A 246 11.75 13.87 -0.92
C GLY A 246 10.55 14.45 -1.67
N VAL A 247 10.56 14.46 -3.01
CA VAL A 247 9.36 14.74 -3.81
C VAL A 247 8.52 13.48 -3.90
N PHE A 248 9.08 12.37 -4.35
CA PHE A 248 8.38 11.09 -4.39
C PHE A 248 8.57 10.34 -3.07
N GLY A 249 7.54 9.58 -2.67
CA GLY A 249 7.58 8.69 -1.53
C GLY A 249 8.15 7.31 -1.86
N THR A 250 8.58 6.61 -0.81
CA THR A 250 9.20 5.28 -0.89
C THR A 250 8.17 4.18 -0.66
N SER A 251 8.18 3.14 -1.48
CA SER A 251 7.30 1.97 -1.30
C SER A 251 7.73 1.15 -0.08
N ILE A 252 6.78 0.58 0.66
CA ILE A 252 7.14 -0.37 1.74
C ILE A 252 7.77 -1.65 1.19
N ILE A 253 7.39 -2.03 -0.05
CA ILE A 253 7.82 -3.26 -0.73
C ILE A 253 9.29 -3.19 -1.11
N GLU A 254 9.85 -1.99 -1.32
CA GLU A 254 11.26 -1.79 -1.62
C GLU A 254 12.18 -2.52 -0.64
N SER A 255 11.84 -2.49 0.65
CA SER A 255 12.63 -3.16 1.70
C SER A 255 12.66 -4.69 1.61
N VAL A 256 11.73 -5.30 0.87
CA VAL A 256 11.56 -6.75 0.75
C VAL A 256 11.50 -7.23 -0.69
N ALA A 257 11.80 -6.36 -1.67
CA ALA A 257 11.67 -6.67 -3.09
C ALA A 257 12.54 -7.88 -3.47
N THR A 258 13.81 -7.85 -3.09
CA THR A 258 14.75 -8.95 -3.32
C THR A 258 14.31 -10.26 -2.65
N ASP A 259 13.84 -10.21 -1.40
CA ASP A 259 13.35 -11.40 -0.69
C ASP A 259 12.10 -11.98 -1.37
N ALA A 260 11.23 -11.11 -1.89
CA ALA A 260 10.02 -11.50 -2.61
C ALA A 260 10.33 -12.17 -3.95
N GLU A 261 11.31 -11.65 -4.70
CA GLU A 261 11.82 -12.24 -5.93
C GLU A 261 12.46 -13.61 -5.67
N GLU A 262 13.40 -13.70 -4.72
CA GLU A 262 14.04 -14.96 -4.35
C GLU A 262 13.00 -16.00 -3.89
N TYR A 263 11.98 -15.58 -3.11
CA TYR A 263 10.88 -16.45 -2.71
C TYR A 263 10.12 -17.04 -3.91
N GLN A 264 9.87 -16.24 -4.95
CA GLN A 264 9.23 -16.73 -6.18
C GLN A 264 10.15 -17.70 -6.93
N GLU A 265 11.43 -17.37 -7.09
CA GLU A 265 12.42 -18.20 -7.78
C GLU A 265 12.56 -19.57 -7.10
N ILE A 266 12.74 -19.60 -5.78
CA ILE A 266 12.86 -20.85 -5.00
C ILE A 266 11.60 -21.71 -5.16
N LYS A 267 10.40 -21.11 -5.17
CA LYS A 267 9.15 -21.85 -5.41
C LYS A 267 9.10 -22.45 -6.80
N ARG A 268 9.51 -21.69 -7.83
CA ARG A 268 9.56 -22.14 -9.21
C ARG A 268 10.56 -23.28 -9.36
N ASP A 269 11.76 -23.13 -8.81
CA ASP A 269 12.83 -24.13 -8.87
C ASP A 269 12.46 -25.40 -8.13
N ARG A 270 11.83 -25.29 -6.96
CA ARG A 270 11.26 -26.45 -6.25
C ARG A 270 10.24 -27.17 -7.13
N ALA A 271 9.34 -26.45 -7.79
CA ALA A 271 8.35 -27.05 -8.66
C ALA A 271 9.00 -27.75 -9.87
N VAL A 272 10.05 -27.17 -10.45
CA VAL A 272 10.86 -27.79 -11.51
C VAL A 272 11.56 -29.05 -10.98
N ALA A 273 12.21 -29.00 -9.82
CA ALA A 273 12.90 -30.16 -9.23
C ALA A 273 11.92 -31.31 -8.94
N VAL A 274 10.73 -31.00 -8.41
CA VAL A 274 9.66 -32.00 -8.18
C VAL A 274 9.21 -32.63 -9.50
N LYS A 275 9.03 -31.81 -10.55
CA LYS A 275 8.70 -32.32 -11.90
C LYS A 275 9.81 -33.23 -12.41
N THR A 276 11.06 -32.78 -12.42
CA THR A 276 12.21 -33.57 -12.90
C THR A 276 12.33 -34.89 -12.14
N LYS A 277 12.12 -34.89 -10.82
CA LYS A 277 12.09 -36.13 -10.03
C LYS A 277 10.91 -37.03 -10.38
N ALA A 278 9.73 -36.48 -10.62
CA ALA A 278 8.54 -37.25 -10.97
C ALA A 278 8.64 -37.88 -12.37
N TYR A 279 9.23 -37.18 -13.35
CA TYR A 279 9.46 -37.71 -14.70
C TYR A 279 10.66 -38.68 -14.75
N GLY A 280 11.62 -38.51 -13.84
CA GLY A 280 12.90 -39.24 -13.87
C GLY A 280 13.82 -38.67 -14.93
N VAL A 281 15.13 -38.79 -14.72
CA VAL A 281 16.12 -38.51 -15.76
C VAL A 281 16.72 -39.85 -16.16
N TRP A 282 16.76 -40.11 -17.46
CA TRP A 282 17.24 -41.38 -17.99
C TRP A 282 18.55 -41.13 -18.72
N ASP A 283 19.57 -41.89 -18.35
CA ASP A 283 20.80 -42.01 -19.12
C ASP A 283 20.63 -43.21 -20.05
N ALA A 284 20.78 -42.96 -21.36
CA ALA A 284 20.63 -43.98 -22.39
C ALA A 284 21.99 -44.25 -23.03
N GLN A 285 22.56 -45.42 -22.72
CA GLN A 285 23.81 -45.86 -23.30
C GLN A 285 23.54 -46.82 -24.46
N PHE A 286 23.82 -46.36 -25.68
CA PHE A 286 23.78 -47.18 -26.89
C PHE A 286 25.04 -48.04 -26.99
N ASN A 287 24.88 -49.35 -26.84
CA ASN A 287 26.00 -50.29 -26.87
C ASN A 287 26.20 -50.92 -28.25
N THR A 288 27.45 -51.23 -28.58
CA THR A 288 27.80 -52.01 -29.78
C THR A 288 27.42 -53.47 -29.59
N GLU A 289 26.57 -54.00 -30.45
CA GLU A 289 26.20 -55.41 -30.40
C GLU A 289 27.27 -56.27 -31.09
N THR A 290 27.71 -57.33 -30.41
CA THR A 290 28.69 -58.28 -30.94
C THR A 290 28.02 -59.62 -31.21
N THR A 291 27.90 -60.00 -32.49
CA THR A 291 27.39 -61.31 -32.89
C THR A 291 28.56 -62.21 -33.30
N GLU A 292 28.83 -63.24 -32.51
CA GLU A 292 29.82 -64.26 -32.86
C GLU A 292 29.17 -65.38 -33.70
N THR A 293 29.59 -65.50 -34.96
CA THR A 293 29.30 -66.66 -35.80
C THR A 293 30.53 -67.57 -35.87
N PRO A 294 30.39 -68.86 -36.28
CA PRO A 294 31.52 -69.80 -36.33
C PRO A 294 32.73 -69.32 -37.14
N ASP A 295 32.53 -68.37 -38.07
CA ASP A 295 33.54 -67.92 -39.03
C ASP A 295 33.85 -66.41 -38.95
N GLU A 296 33.08 -65.59 -38.22
CA GLU A 296 33.26 -64.12 -38.14
C GLU A 296 32.60 -63.50 -36.89
N VAL A 297 33.18 -62.39 -36.42
CA VAL A 297 32.58 -61.50 -35.41
C VAL A 297 31.99 -60.29 -36.11
N ILE A 298 30.67 -60.12 -36.02
CA ILE A 298 29.96 -58.97 -36.58
C ILE A 298 29.75 -57.94 -35.45
N LEU A 299 30.21 -56.72 -35.66
CA LEU A 299 29.97 -55.58 -34.78
C LEU A 299 28.88 -54.71 -35.40
N THR A 300 27.78 -54.51 -34.68
CA THR A 300 26.68 -53.64 -35.08
C THR A 300 26.67 -52.43 -34.15
N GLU A 301 26.98 -51.26 -34.70
CA GLU A 301 26.92 -49.98 -34.00
C GLU A 301 25.67 -49.21 -34.41
N TRP A 302 25.15 -48.41 -33.48
CA TRP A 302 24.05 -47.50 -33.75
C TRP A 302 24.54 -46.36 -34.64
N SER A 303 23.80 -46.06 -35.72
CA SER A 303 24.07 -44.85 -36.49
C SER A 303 23.55 -43.61 -35.74
N ASP A 304 24.09 -42.43 -36.06
CA ASP A 304 23.64 -41.17 -35.45
C ASP A 304 22.15 -40.93 -35.75
N ASP A 305 21.70 -41.23 -36.97
CA ASP A 305 20.29 -41.11 -37.38
C ASP A 305 19.36 -42.02 -36.56
N ASP A 306 19.79 -43.26 -36.24
CA ASP A 306 19.01 -44.20 -35.43
C ASP A 306 18.94 -43.77 -33.95
N GLN A 307 20.00 -43.13 -33.45
CA GLN A 307 20.05 -42.59 -32.08
C GLN A 307 19.11 -41.38 -31.94
N ASP A 308 19.15 -40.47 -32.90
CA ASP A 308 18.28 -39.29 -32.92
C ASP A 308 16.80 -39.69 -33.08
N GLU A 309 16.47 -40.64 -33.96
CA GLU A 309 15.10 -41.16 -34.10
C GLU A 309 14.59 -41.80 -32.79
N TRP A 310 15.47 -42.49 -32.06
CA TRP A 310 15.11 -43.05 -30.75
C TRP A 310 14.89 -41.95 -29.71
N LEU A 311 15.79 -40.96 -29.62
CA LEU A 311 15.68 -39.84 -28.69
C LEU A 311 14.41 -39.03 -28.91
N ASP A 312 14.08 -38.70 -30.16
CA ASP A 312 12.84 -38.01 -30.54
C ASP A 312 11.59 -38.82 -30.15
N GLY A 313 11.67 -40.15 -30.23
CA GLY A 313 10.61 -41.07 -29.78
C GLY A 313 10.43 -41.11 -28.25
N VAL A 314 11.48 -40.80 -27.49
CA VAL A 314 11.50 -40.80 -26.02
C VAL A 314 11.11 -39.44 -25.43
N GLU A 315 11.43 -38.35 -26.11
CA GLU A 315 11.18 -36.97 -25.64
C GLU A 315 9.68 -36.67 -25.40
N GLY A 316 8.79 -37.40 -26.07
CA GLY A 316 7.33 -37.27 -25.93
C GLY A 316 6.67 -38.11 -24.82
N LEU A 317 7.44 -38.86 -24.03
CA LEU A 317 6.89 -39.85 -23.10
C LEU A 317 6.51 -39.26 -21.74
N GLY A 318 5.39 -39.75 -21.20
CA GLY A 318 4.88 -39.40 -19.88
C GLY A 318 5.23 -40.42 -18.78
N PRO A 319 4.86 -40.12 -17.53
CA PRO A 319 5.11 -41.02 -16.40
C PRO A 319 4.37 -42.35 -16.59
N GLY A 320 5.13 -43.45 -16.69
CA GLY A 320 4.61 -44.82 -16.82
C GLY A 320 4.59 -45.38 -18.24
N ASP A 321 5.08 -44.64 -19.23
CA ASP A 321 5.26 -45.16 -20.58
C ASP A 321 6.44 -46.14 -20.64
N ILE A 322 6.30 -47.20 -21.45
CA ILE A 322 7.30 -48.26 -21.59
C ILE A 322 7.79 -48.26 -23.03
N ILE A 323 9.10 -48.10 -23.20
CA ILE A 323 9.78 -48.21 -24.49
C ILE A 323 10.29 -49.64 -24.65
N GLY A 324 9.95 -50.27 -25.77
CA GLY A 324 10.57 -51.53 -26.20
C GLY A 324 11.42 -51.26 -27.43
N HIS A 325 12.69 -51.66 -27.39
CA HIS A 325 13.60 -51.59 -28.53
C HIS A 325 14.25 -52.97 -28.79
N ASP A 326 14.65 -53.24 -30.04
CA ASP A 326 15.21 -54.52 -30.52
C ASP A 326 16.75 -54.58 -30.49
N GLY A 327 17.39 -53.61 -29.82
CA GLY A 327 18.85 -53.41 -29.80
C GLY A 327 19.39 -53.17 -28.39
N SER A 328 20.70 -53.36 -28.18
CA SER A 328 21.35 -53.32 -26.87
C SER A 328 21.47 -51.88 -26.33
N ILE A 329 20.43 -51.40 -25.64
CA ILE A 329 20.43 -50.14 -24.88
C ILE A 329 20.42 -50.46 -23.39
N GLU A 330 21.34 -49.84 -22.64
CA GLU A 330 21.26 -49.80 -21.18
C GLU A 330 20.62 -48.48 -20.76
N LEU A 331 19.52 -48.57 -19.99
CA LEU A 331 18.82 -47.42 -19.44
C LEU A 331 19.09 -47.37 -17.93
N ASP A 332 19.83 -46.35 -17.51
CA ASP A 332 20.05 -46.07 -16.10
C ASP A 332 19.19 -44.88 -15.67
N GLN A 333 18.30 -45.13 -14.71
CA GLN A 333 17.51 -44.06 -14.13
C GLN A 333 18.37 -43.29 -13.12
N TRP A 334 18.62 -42.02 -13.39
CA TRP A 334 19.12 -41.10 -12.39
C TRP A 334 17.96 -40.54 -11.58
N GLU A 335 17.98 -40.80 -10.27
CA GLU A 335 16.98 -40.27 -9.34
C GLU A 335 17.49 -38.99 -8.66
N PRO A 336 17.06 -37.79 -9.11
CA PRO A 336 17.39 -36.56 -8.41
C PRO A 336 16.78 -36.53 -6.99
N SER A 337 17.50 -35.94 -6.06
CA SER A 337 16.94 -35.53 -4.76
C SER A 337 16.24 -34.18 -4.90
N VAL A 338 15.10 -34.01 -4.23
CA VAL A 338 14.44 -32.71 -4.07
C VAL A 338 14.87 -32.18 -2.71
N PRO A 339 15.46 -30.98 -2.63
CA PRO A 339 15.83 -30.39 -1.34
C PRO A 339 14.58 -30.10 -0.50
N ASP A 340 14.69 -30.29 0.81
CA ASP A 340 13.69 -29.81 1.75
C ASP A 340 13.89 -28.31 1.97
N LEU A 341 12.92 -27.52 1.52
CA LEU A 341 12.96 -26.05 1.51
C LEU A 341 11.84 -25.45 2.36
N ASP A 342 11.10 -26.26 3.12
CA ASP A 342 9.93 -25.78 3.86
C ASP A 342 10.30 -24.73 4.93
N ASP A 343 11.40 -24.94 5.65
CA ASP A 343 11.86 -23.99 6.67
C ASP A 343 12.43 -22.71 6.05
N THR A 344 13.17 -22.82 4.94
CA THR A 344 13.68 -21.67 4.18
C THR A 344 12.53 -20.81 3.66
N LEU A 345 11.50 -21.42 3.05
CA LEU A 345 10.34 -20.69 2.54
C LEU A 345 9.55 -20.02 3.67
N LYS A 346 9.45 -20.62 4.86
CA LYS A 346 8.83 -19.98 6.04
C LYS A 346 9.62 -18.79 6.54
N HIS A 347 10.96 -18.83 6.46
CA HIS A 347 11.82 -17.71 6.83
C HIS A 347 11.55 -16.52 5.89
N TYR A 348 11.61 -16.73 4.57
CA TYR A 348 11.28 -15.69 3.59
C TYR A 348 9.87 -15.13 3.79
N VAL A 349 8.86 -15.98 4.03
CA VAL A 349 7.50 -15.49 4.32
C VAL A 349 7.50 -14.57 5.55
N SER A 350 8.31 -14.87 6.58
CA SER A 350 8.37 -14.05 7.78
C SER A 350 9.11 -12.73 7.53
N ASP A 351 10.18 -12.77 6.75
CA ASP A 351 10.98 -11.58 6.41
C ASP A 351 10.19 -10.63 5.50
N ILE A 352 9.47 -11.17 4.51
CA ILE A 352 8.58 -10.41 3.61
C ILE A 352 7.42 -9.79 4.37
N LEU A 353 6.79 -10.52 5.30
CA LEU A 353 5.62 -10.01 6.05
C LEU A 353 6.00 -9.05 7.18
N ALA A 354 7.24 -9.07 7.67
CA ALA A 354 7.66 -8.27 8.83
C ALA A 354 7.56 -6.75 8.65
N PRO A 355 7.92 -6.16 7.48
CA PRO A 355 7.78 -4.72 7.25
C PRO A 355 6.42 -4.32 6.67
N LEU A 356 5.57 -5.28 6.29
CA LEU A 356 4.24 -4.98 5.77
C LEU A 356 3.28 -4.58 6.90
N PRO A 357 2.25 -3.75 6.61
CA PRO A 357 1.44 -3.14 7.64
C PRO A 357 0.61 -4.14 8.44
N ALA A 358 0.06 -5.18 7.80
CA ALA A 358 -0.76 -6.15 8.51
C ALA A 358 0.10 -7.18 9.25
N PRO A 359 -0.19 -7.49 10.53
CA PRO A 359 0.56 -8.49 11.26
C PRO A 359 0.32 -9.88 10.67
N LYS A 360 1.30 -10.78 10.86
CA LYS A 360 1.27 -12.15 10.31
C LYS A 360 -0.03 -12.91 10.66
N TYR A 361 -0.59 -12.73 11.85
CA TYR A 361 -1.83 -13.42 12.24
C TYR A 361 -3.06 -13.00 11.43
N ALA A 362 -3.09 -11.77 10.91
CA ALA A 362 -4.23 -11.25 10.16
C ALA A 362 -4.29 -11.85 8.74
N THR A 363 -3.19 -12.42 8.26
CA THR A 363 -2.99 -12.79 6.85
C THR A 363 -2.62 -14.26 6.66
N ALA A 364 -2.00 -14.89 7.67
CA ALA A 364 -1.58 -16.29 7.61
C ALA A 364 -2.61 -17.24 8.25
N PHE A 365 -3.18 -18.12 7.44
CA PHE A 365 -3.98 -19.26 7.92
C PHE A 365 -3.10 -20.25 8.70
N GLY A 366 -3.22 -20.29 10.03
CA GLY A 366 -3.06 -21.54 10.79
C GLY A 366 -1.85 -21.70 11.72
N GLU A 367 -1.10 -20.66 12.08
CA GLU A 367 -0.13 -20.78 13.19
C GLU A 367 -0.78 -20.40 14.52
N SER A 368 -0.63 -21.29 15.52
CA SER A 368 -1.01 -21.04 16.92
C SER A 368 -0.11 -19.93 17.49
N ILE A 369 -0.48 -18.67 17.25
CA ILE A 369 0.19 -17.52 17.87
C ILE A 369 -0.13 -17.53 19.36
N ALA A 370 0.87 -17.35 20.22
CA ALA A 370 0.67 -17.24 21.65
C ALA A 370 -0.10 -15.95 21.97
N ASN A 371 -1.25 -16.06 22.65
CA ASN A 371 -2.19 -14.96 22.91
C ASN A 371 -1.55 -13.66 23.44
N HIS A 372 -0.49 -13.71 24.26
CA HIS A 372 0.12 -12.47 24.80
C HIS A 372 1.00 -11.69 23.80
N VAL A 373 1.40 -12.30 22.68
CA VAL A 373 2.14 -11.62 21.61
C VAL A 373 1.16 -11.00 20.60
N SER A 374 -0.03 -11.58 20.43
CA SER A 374 -1.08 -10.99 19.58
C SER A 374 -1.55 -9.64 20.11
N ASP A 375 -1.79 -9.49 21.41
CA ASP A 375 -2.36 -8.25 21.97
C ASP A 375 -1.50 -6.99 21.69
N ARG A 376 -0.16 -7.11 21.80
CA ARG A 376 0.73 -5.96 21.49
C ARG A 376 0.86 -5.69 20.00
N GLN A 377 0.85 -6.74 19.19
CA GLN A 377 0.89 -6.60 17.73
C GLN A 377 -0.43 -6.03 17.20
N GLU A 378 -1.54 -6.32 17.87
CA GLU A 378 -2.86 -5.74 17.59
C GLU A 378 -2.88 -4.25 17.88
N ASN A 379 -2.42 -3.79 19.04
CA ASN A 379 -2.40 -2.35 19.35
C ASN A 379 -1.55 -1.55 18.34
N SER A 380 -0.34 -2.02 18.02
CA SER A 380 0.51 -1.35 17.03
C SER A 380 -0.11 -1.34 15.62
N TYR A 381 -0.88 -2.37 15.28
CA TYR A 381 -1.59 -2.45 14.01
C TYR A 381 -2.78 -1.50 13.98
N GLN A 382 -3.57 -1.41 15.06
CA GLN A 382 -4.66 -0.43 15.19
C GLN A 382 -4.13 1.00 15.11
N ASP A 383 -3.00 1.31 15.76
CA ASP A 383 -2.35 2.61 15.65
C ASP A 383 -2.01 2.94 14.18
N THR A 384 -1.47 1.97 13.43
CA THR A 384 -1.15 2.12 12.00
C THR A 384 -2.41 2.35 11.16
N ILE A 385 -3.51 1.64 11.46
CA ILE A 385 -4.81 1.83 10.81
C ILE A 385 -5.34 3.24 11.09
N GLU A 386 -5.30 3.70 12.33
CA GLU A 386 -5.77 5.03 12.71
C GLU A 386 -4.94 6.14 12.08
N GLU A 387 -3.62 6.00 12.04
CA GLU A 387 -2.73 6.95 11.39
C GLU A 387 -3.04 7.05 9.89
N GLU A 388 -3.27 5.92 9.21
CA GLU A 388 -3.67 5.93 7.80
C GLU A 388 -5.05 6.56 7.61
N ARG A 389 -6.03 6.26 8.47
CA ARG A 389 -7.35 6.90 8.42
C ARG A 389 -7.24 8.41 8.58
N LYS A 390 -6.51 8.89 9.59
CA LYS A 390 -6.27 10.34 9.82
C LYS A 390 -5.56 10.98 8.63
N TYR A 391 -4.59 10.28 8.03
CA TYR A 391 -3.90 10.74 6.83
C TYR A 391 -4.87 10.90 5.66
N GLN A 392 -5.67 9.86 5.37
CA GLN A 392 -6.63 9.87 4.28
C GLN A 392 -7.72 10.93 4.51
N SER A 393 -8.28 11.02 5.73
CA SER A 393 -9.23 12.07 6.12
C SER A 393 -8.68 13.47 5.84
N ARG A 394 -7.44 13.76 6.27
CA ARG A 394 -6.80 15.07 6.05
C ARG A 394 -6.57 15.35 4.56
N SER A 395 -6.04 14.38 3.82
CA SER A 395 -5.70 14.54 2.41
C SER A 395 -6.96 14.72 1.57
N TRP A 396 -7.98 13.88 1.76
CA TRP A 396 -9.23 13.98 1.04
C TRP A 396 -10.07 15.20 1.45
N THR A 397 -9.97 15.66 2.69
CA THR A 397 -10.57 16.94 3.10
C THR A 397 -10.10 18.10 2.20
N GLN A 398 -8.82 18.15 1.83
CA GLN A 398 -8.30 19.16 0.92
C GLN A 398 -8.95 19.06 -0.47
N ALA A 399 -9.07 17.85 -1.01
CA ALA A 399 -9.68 17.64 -2.33
C ALA A 399 -11.17 17.95 -2.35
N PHE A 400 -11.94 17.54 -1.34
CA PHE A 400 -13.37 17.83 -1.25
C PHE A 400 -13.65 19.32 -0.99
N ARG A 401 -12.77 20.02 -0.26
CA ARG A 401 -12.80 21.49 -0.19
C ARG A 401 -12.59 22.12 -1.56
N ALA A 402 -11.61 21.65 -2.33
CA ALA A 402 -11.39 22.16 -3.68
C ALA A 402 -12.61 21.93 -4.59
N VAL A 403 -13.35 20.82 -4.42
CA VAL A 403 -14.63 20.60 -5.12
C VAL A 403 -15.65 21.66 -4.75
N ALA A 404 -15.83 21.94 -3.45
CA ALA A 404 -16.76 22.97 -2.98
C ALA A 404 -16.36 24.38 -3.42
N GLU A 405 -15.07 24.74 -3.31
CA GLU A 405 -14.52 26.04 -3.73
C GLU A 405 -14.75 26.34 -5.22
N ARG A 406 -14.70 25.31 -6.06
CA ARG A 406 -14.88 25.43 -7.52
C ARG A 406 -16.31 25.19 -7.98
N HIS A 407 -17.24 24.91 -7.06
CA HIS A 407 -18.65 24.79 -7.39
C HIS A 407 -19.37 26.12 -7.11
N PRO A 408 -20.18 26.66 -8.04
CA PRO A 408 -20.79 27.98 -7.90
C PRO A 408 -21.82 28.10 -6.76
N GLU A 409 -22.34 26.98 -6.27
CA GLU A 409 -23.46 26.91 -5.33
C GLU A 409 -23.11 26.25 -3.97
N LEU A 410 -21.84 25.90 -3.73
CA LEU A 410 -21.41 25.23 -2.48
C LEU A 410 -20.59 26.16 -1.59
N ASP A 411 -20.64 25.92 -0.27
CA ASP A 411 -19.79 26.61 0.71
C ASP A 411 -18.67 25.67 1.17
N PRO A 412 -17.38 25.99 0.94
CA PRO A 412 -16.28 25.14 1.37
C PRO A 412 -16.04 25.14 2.89
N SER A 413 -16.72 26.00 3.64
CA SER A 413 -16.58 26.13 5.10
C SER A 413 -16.99 24.84 5.81
N GLY A 414 -16.18 24.42 6.79
CA GLY A 414 -16.47 23.23 7.59
C GLY A 414 -16.25 21.89 6.90
N VAL A 415 -16.05 21.85 5.57
CA VAL A 415 -15.91 20.59 4.82
C VAL A 415 -14.79 19.72 5.40
N LYS A 416 -15.12 18.49 5.79
CA LYS A 416 -14.22 17.46 6.31
C LYS A 416 -14.61 16.09 5.78
N VAL A 417 -13.62 15.32 5.35
CA VAL A 417 -13.78 13.90 5.02
C VAL A 417 -13.32 13.08 6.21
N LEU A 418 -14.15 12.14 6.65
CA LEU A 418 -13.91 11.28 7.80
C LEU A 418 -13.96 9.81 7.38
N VAL A 419 -12.89 9.09 7.67
CA VAL A 419 -12.77 7.63 7.51
C VAL A 419 -12.77 6.99 8.90
N GLU A 420 -13.80 7.30 9.69
CA GLU A 420 -13.93 6.89 11.09
C GLU A 420 -15.36 6.37 11.33
N PRO A 421 -15.56 5.44 12.29
CA PRO A 421 -16.90 4.99 12.66
C PRO A 421 -17.76 6.18 13.16
N GLU A 422 -19.07 6.09 13.01
CA GLU A 422 -20.00 7.14 13.47
C GLU A 422 -19.85 7.42 14.97
N GLU A 423 -19.85 8.70 15.36
CA GLU A 423 -19.70 9.17 16.75
C GLU A 423 -20.84 8.69 17.68
N GLU A 424 -21.92 8.09 17.15
CA GLU A 424 -23.06 7.59 17.94
C GLU A 424 -22.82 6.25 18.65
N ALA A 425 -21.62 5.68 18.57
CA ALA A 425 -21.21 4.63 19.50
C ALA A 425 -20.68 5.29 20.77
N SER A 426 -21.56 5.43 21.77
CA SER A 426 -21.24 5.79 23.18
C SER A 426 -19.79 5.41 23.56
N PRO A 427 -19.01 6.24 24.29
CA PRO A 427 -17.60 5.99 24.62
C PRO A 427 -17.30 4.63 25.26
N VAL A 428 -18.33 3.90 25.71
CA VAL A 428 -18.27 2.53 26.23
C VAL A 428 -18.30 1.47 25.12
N MET A 429 -18.94 1.74 23.99
CA MET A 429 -18.99 0.89 22.79
C MET A 429 -17.74 1.04 21.91
N SER A 430 -16.98 2.11 22.08
CA SER A 430 -15.67 2.30 21.45
C SER A 430 -14.51 1.71 22.26
N LEU A 431 -14.79 1.17 23.46
CA LEU A 431 -13.79 0.45 24.23
C LEU A 431 -13.58 -0.92 23.60
N ASP A 432 -12.32 -1.29 23.40
CA ASP A 432 -11.98 -2.67 23.04
C ASP A 432 -12.29 -3.62 24.21
N ASP A 433 -12.32 -4.92 23.93
CA ASP A 433 -12.62 -5.95 24.93
C ASP A 433 -11.65 -5.90 26.13
N ASP A 434 -10.44 -5.36 25.92
CA ASP A 434 -9.39 -5.19 26.94
C ASP A 434 -9.70 -4.03 27.90
N ASP A 435 -10.20 -2.92 27.39
CA ASP A 435 -10.63 -1.78 28.18
C ASP A 435 -11.95 -2.08 28.91
N ILE A 436 -12.83 -2.88 28.31
CA ILE A 436 -13.99 -3.47 28.99
C ILE A 436 -13.51 -4.40 30.13
N GLU A 437 -12.52 -5.27 29.89
CA GLU A 437 -11.99 -6.16 30.94
C GLU A 437 -11.28 -5.37 32.07
N ARG A 438 -10.62 -4.25 31.76
CA ARG A 438 -10.03 -3.34 32.76
C ARG A 438 -11.11 -2.64 33.58
N LEU A 439 -12.20 -2.20 32.94
CA LEU A 439 -13.36 -1.64 33.61
C LEU A 439 -14.04 -2.67 34.51
N GLU A 440 -14.20 -3.91 34.04
CA GLU A 440 -14.74 -5.00 34.85
C GLU A 440 -13.81 -5.37 36.01
N ARG A 441 -12.49 -5.40 35.80
CA ARG A 441 -11.51 -5.65 36.88
C ARG A 441 -11.50 -4.51 37.89
N PHE A 442 -11.63 -3.26 37.43
CA PHE A 442 -11.74 -2.10 38.30
C PHE A 442 -13.05 -2.12 39.09
N ALA A 443 -14.18 -2.40 38.44
CA ALA A 443 -15.48 -2.55 39.09
C ALA A 443 -15.48 -3.69 40.12
N ASN A 444 -14.91 -4.85 39.76
CA ASN A 444 -14.76 -5.98 40.68
C ASN A 444 -13.79 -5.70 41.85
N ALA A 445 -12.72 -4.93 41.61
CA ALA A 445 -11.80 -4.49 42.65
C ALA A 445 -12.48 -3.46 43.57
N PHE A 446 -13.27 -2.56 43.00
CA PHE A 446 -14.05 -1.57 43.72
C PHE A 446 -15.12 -2.23 44.59
N ASP A 447 -15.87 -3.21 44.06
CA ASP A 447 -16.85 -3.99 44.83
C ASP A 447 -16.21 -4.81 45.95
N LYS A 448 -15.02 -5.37 45.72
CA LYS A 448 -14.24 -6.03 46.78
C LYS A 448 -13.74 -5.09 47.86
N VAL A 449 -13.39 -3.84 47.51
CA VAL A 449 -12.96 -2.81 48.46
C VAL A 449 -14.16 -2.24 49.22
N ARG A 450 -15.32 -2.12 48.55
CA ARG A 450 -16.58 -1.62 49.10
C ARG A 450 -17.20 -2.58 50.10
N GLY A 451 -17.22 -3.89 49.79
CA GLY A 451 -17.98 -4.86 50.58
C GLY A 451 -19.47 -4.46 50.70
N ASP A 452 -20.15 -4.95 51.75
CA ASP A 452 -21.61 -4.75 51.99
C ASP A 452 -21.94 -3.37 52.61
N GLN A 453 -21.17 -2.33 52.30
CA GLN A 453 -21.34 -0.98 52.83
C GLN A 453 -22.12 -0.08 51.85
N PRO A 454 -23.04 0.77 52.35
CA PRO A 454 -23.84 1.67 51.52
C PRO A 454 -22.98 2.73 50.82
N THR A 455 -23.46 3.13 49.63
CA THR A 455 -22.77 3.89 48.57
C THR A 455 -22.25 5.27 48.99
N ASP A 456 -22.74 5.81 50.10
CA ASP A 456 -22.56 7.23 50.46
C ASP A 456 -21.20 7.53 51.14
N MET A 457 -20.36 6.52 51.37
CA MET A 457 -19.11 6.65 52.12
C MET A 457 -17.83 6.67 51.27
N PHE A 458 -17.93 6.34 49.98
CA PHE A 458 -16.86 6.50 49.01
C PHE A 458 -17.38 7.38 47.87
N ALA A 459 -16.48 8.14 47.24
CA ALA A 459 -16.79 9.21 46.29
C ALA A 459 -17.97 8.87 45.37
N ASP A 460 -18.80 9.88 45.11
CA ASP A 460 -19.94 9.83 44.20
C ASP A 460 -19.58 9.03 42.92
N PRO A 461 -20.32 7.98 42.56
CA PRO A 461 -20.06 7.17 41.37
C PRO A 461 -19.85 8.01 40.11
N GLY A 462 -20.56 9.15 39.98
CA GLY A 462 -20.39 10.09 38.87
C GLY A 462 -19.00 10.75 38.83
N VAL A 463 -18.44 11.09 39.99
CA VAL A 463 -17.11 11.70 40.12
C VAL A 463 -16.00 10.67 39.84
N LEU A 464 -16.22 9.40 40.20
CA LEU A 464 -15.28 8.31 39.88
C LEU A 464 -15.29 7.97 38.38
N LEU A 465 -16.46 7.93 37.73
CA LEU A 465 -16.54 7.81 36.27
C LEU A 465 -15.89 9.01 35.58
N GLN A 466 -16.07 10.23 36.09
CA GLN A 466 -15.43 11.43 35.57
C GLN A 466 -13.90 11.37 35.62
N MET A 467 -13.33 10.84 36.71
CA MET A 467 -11.87 10.68 36.84
C MET A 467 -11.29 9.56 35.99
N VAL A 468 -12.05 8.47 35.76
CA VAL A 468 -11.58 7.30 35.00
C VAL A 468 -11.78 7.48 33.50
N LEU A 469 -12.90 8.08 33.08
CA LEU A 469 -13.27 8.25 31.67
C LEU A 469 -12.99 9.65 31.12
N GLN A 470 -12.48 10.57 31.95
CA GLN A 470 -12.18 11.97 31.57
C GLN A 470 -13.35 12.69 30.85
N LEU A 471 -14.59 12.35 31.20
CA LEU A 471 -15.77 12.96 30.60
C LEU A 471 -15.87 14.45 30.99
N PRO A 472 -16.13 15.37 30.03
CA PRO A 472 -16.37 16.78 30.35
C PRO A 472 -17.59 16.94 31.26
N GLU A 473 -17.54 17.93 32.15
CA GLU A 473 -18.55 18.19 33.20
C GLU A 473 -19.98 18.40 32.64
N GLU A 474 -20.07 18.75 31.36
CA GLU A 474 -21.31 19.02 30.61
C GLU A 474 -22.02 17.74 30.10
N ALA A 475 -21.37 16.58 30.15
CA ALA A 475 -21.93 15.30 29.65
C ALA A 475 -22.73 14.50 30.69
N LEU A 476 -22.88 15.02 31.92
CA LEU A 476 -23.73 14.42 32.93
C LEU A 476 -25.14 15.01 32.86
N PRO A 477 -26.21 14.19 32.94
CA PRO A 477 -27.55 14.71 33.16
C PRO A 477 -27.53 15.47 34.49
N SER A 478 -27.79 16.79 34.44
CA SER A 478 -28.05 17.56 35.65
C SER A 478 -29.22 16.93 36.38
N GLU A 479 -29.17 16.88 37.72
CA GLU A 479 -30.25 16.40 38.57
C GLU A 479 -31.60 16.96 38.09
N ALA A 480 -32.31 16.16 37.31
CA ALA A 480 -33.64 16.45 36.83
C ALA A 480 -34.45 15.22 37.21
N ASP A 481 -35.32 15.43 38.20
CA ASP A 481 -36.40 14.54 38.57
C ASP A 481 -37.00 13.93 37.30
N VAL A 482 -36.73 12.65 37.07
CA VAL A 482 -37.50 11.86 36.11
C VAL A 482 -38.86 11.68 36.78
N ASP A 483 -39.81 12.55 36.45
CA ASP A 483 -41.22 12.38 36.80
C ASP A 483 -41.73 11.13 36.05
N VAL A 484 -41.48 9.96 36.63
CA VAL A 484 -42.06 8.70 36.18
C VAL A 484 -43.53 8.74 36.59
N ASP A 485 -44.42 8.83 35.61
CA ASP A 485 -45.86 8.75 35.86
C ASP A 485 -46.20 7.31 36.29
N GLU A 486 -46.28 7.08 37.60
CA GLU A 486 -46.65 5.79 38.21
C GLU A 486 -48.08 5.32 37.84
N SER A 487 -48.87 6.17 37.16
CA SER A 487 -50.18 5.80 36.61
C SER A 487 -50.12 5.29 35.17
N ASP A 488 -48.95 5.32 34.53
CA ASP A 488 -48.75 4.79 33.19
C ASP A 488 -48.85 3.24 33.20
N PRO A 489 -49.75 2.65 32.40
CA PRO A 489 -49.93 1.20 32.35
C PRO A 489 -48.69 0.43 31.87
N GLU A 490 -47.77 1.04 31.11
CA GLU A 490 -46.51 0.39 30.71
C GLU A 490 -45.50 0.33 31.87
N VAL A 491 -45.45 1.36 32.72
CA VAL A 491 -44.60 1.40 33.92
C VAL A 491 -45.10 0.40 34.98
N GLN A 492 -46.42 0.29 35.14
CA GLN A 492 -47.03 -0.70 36.05
C GLN A 492 -46.79 -2.14 35.57
N ALA A 493 -46.90 -2.40 34.27
CA ALA A 493 -46.63 -3.72 33.71
C ALA A 493 -45.17 -4.15 33.92
N MET A 494 -44.22 -3.21 33.74
CA MET A 494 -42.80 -3.47 33.94
C MET A 494 -42.47 -3.69 35.42
N ALA A 495 -43.13 -2.97 36.34
CA ALA A 495 -42.98 -3.15 37.77
C ALA A 495 -43.59 -4.48 38.27
N GLU A 496 -44.72 -4.92 37.71
CA GLU A 496 -45.34 -6.22 38.01
C GLU A 496 -44.48 -7.39 37.52
N GLU A 497 -43.85 -7.25 36.35
CA GLU A 497 -42.91 -8.24 35.80
C GLU A 497 -41.64 -8.37 36.66
N LEU A 498 -41.13 -7.26 37.19
CA LEU A 498 -39.95 -7.24 38.08
C LEU A 498 -40.23 -7.71 39.51
N THR A 499 -41.45 -7.56 40.02
CA THR A 499 -41.80 -7.89 41.43
C THR A 499 -42.50 -9.23 41.61
N GLY A 500 -42.84 -9.95 40.53
CA GLY A 500 -43.27 -11.35 40.58
C GLY A 500 -44.53 -11.63 41.42
N SER A 501 -45.41 -10.65 41.56
CA SER A 501 -46.61 -10.74 42.40
C SER A 501 -47.84 -11.12 41.58
N GLN A 502 -48.34 -12.37 41.69
CA GLN A 502 -49.65 -12.71 41.13
C GLN A 502 -50.77 -12.02 41.92
N PRO A 503 -51.83 -11.52 41.26
CA PRO A 503 -52.97 -10.94 41.95
C PRO A 503 -53.81 -12.06 42.61
N THR A 504 -54.03 -11.93 43.92
CA THR A 504 -55.06 -12.68 44.65
C THR A 504 -56.45 -12.35 44.10
N GLU A 505 -57.14 -13.37 43.61
CA GLU A 505 -58.59 -13.34 43.36
C GLU A 505 -59.33 -12.85 44.62
N GLY A 506 -60.21 -11.87 44.44
CA GLY A 506 -61.09 -11.39 45.49
C GLY A 506 -62.25 -12.35 45.75
N ASP A 507 -62.56 -12.57 47.02
CA ASP A 507 -63.87 -13.01 47.50
C ASP A 507 -64.44 -11.88 48.37
N ASP A 508 -65.56 -11.32 47.90
CA ASP A 508 -66.53 -10.36 48.48
C ASP A 508 -66.08 -9.03 49.15
#